data_AF-A0AAD1BG35-F1
#
_entry.id   AF-A0AAD1BG35-F1
#
_cell.length_a   1.000
_cell.length_b   1.000
_cell.length_c   1.000
_cell.angle_alpha   90.00
_cell.angle_beta   90.00
_cell.angle_gamma   90.00
#
_symmetry.space_group_name_H-M   'P 1'
#
loop_
_entity.id
_entity.type
_entity.pdbx_description
1 polymer ?
#
loop_
_entity_poly.entity_id
_entity_poly.type
_entity_poly.pdbx_seq_one_letter_code
_entity_poly.pdbx_strand_id
1 'polypeptide(L)'
;MKAGTHQLRSHFEKALQLFLKSELAVYPGVKVTRNKVLITQKESGAVATLHFEYLANTRAYEIIIFVEHPALQAEIERISPPYPSNLANPKLLYCMSTVSEKDGCPLLPVTEQGIENTCQVMLRRLQDVHLPILYNLLNVSPALVSDVIERPKYYAYPVPLIVIALKTNAIQPDDATLAKILSEQTLGYTNNQELKASFNKQLLAALS
;
A
#
# COMPACT_ATOMS: atom_id res chain seq x y z
N MET A 1 -2.34 38.36 14.75
CA MET A 1 -1.04 37.82 14.24
C MET A 1 -1.34 36.62 13.36
N LYS A 2 -0.88 36.59 12.10
CA LYS A 2 -0.96 35.35 11.29
C LYS A 2 -0.04 34.32 11.93
N ALA A 3 -0.57 33.17 12.35
CA ALA A 3 0.24 32.08 12.85
C ALA A 3 1.29 31.69 11.79
N GLY A 4 2.54 31.51 12.20
CA GLY A 4 3.59 31.07 11.27
C GLY A 4 3.28 29.66 10.76
N THR A 5 3.74 29.31 9.54
CA THR A 5 3.51 27.98 8.93
C THR A 5 3.88 26.83 9.87
N HIS A 6 4.93 26.99 10.67
CA HIS A 6 5.33 26.00 11.68
C HIS A 6 4.27 25.80 12.79
N GLN A 7 3.65 26.88 13.25
CA GLN A 7 2.59 26.82 14.27
C GLN A 7 1.34 26.16 13.71
N LEU A 8 0.92 26.54 12.50
CA LEU A 8 -0.21 25.93 11.81
C LEU A 8 -0.01 24.43 11.59
N ARG A 9 1.19 24.03 11.14
CA ARG A 9 1.57 22.63 10.98
C ARG A 9 1.50 21.86 12.29
N SER A 10 2.18 22.37 13.33
CA SER A 10 2.22 21.70 14.64
C SER A 10 0.83 21.53 15.25
N HIS A 11 -0.05 22.53 15.06
CA HIS A 11 -1.44 22.45 15.49
C HIS A 11 -2.22 21.37 14.73
N PHE A 12 -2.17 21.38 13.39
CA PHE A 12 -2.82 20.38 12.56
C PHE A 12 -2.31 18.96 12.82
N GLU A 13 -0.99 18.73 12.89
CA GLU A 13 -0.40 17.41 13.13
C GLU A 13 -0.86 16.81 14.47
N LYS A 14 -0.95 17.63 15.52
CA LYS A 14 -1.47 17.19 16.82
C LYS A 14 -2.95 16.83 16.74
N ALA A 15 -3.75 17.66 16.08
CA ALA A 15 -5.18 17.40 15.89
C ALA A 15 -5.40 16.10 15.10
N LEU A 16 -4.68 15.92 13.99
CA LEU A 16 -4.72 14.71 13.16
C LEU A 16 -4.31 13.47 13.96
N GLN A 17 -3.24 13.55 14.74
CA GLN A 17 -2.79 12.43 15.57
C GLN A 17 -3.86 12.00 16.58
N LEU A 18 -4.45 12.95 17.31
CA LEU A 18 -5.48 12.66 18.31
C LEU A 18 -6.74 12.08 17.65
N PHE A 19 -7.17 12.68 16.54
CA PHE A 19 -8.31 12.23 15.77
C PHE A 19 -8.13 10.80 15.27
N LEU A 20 -7.04 10.52 14.53
CA LEU A 20 -6.78 9.18 14.01
C LEU A 20 -6.58 8.14 15.12
N LYS A 21 -6.00 8.53 16.26
CA LYS A 21 -5.83 7.60 17.40
C LYS A 21 -7.18 7.12 17.94
N SER A 22 -8.21 7.98 17.93
CA SER A 22 -9.57 7.61 18.32
C SER A 22 -10.22 6.73 17.24
N GLU A 23 -10.25 7.22 16.01
CA GLU A 23 -11.02 6.61 14.90
C GLU A 23 -10.45 5.26 14.45
N LEU A 24 -9.13 5.08 14.54
CA LEU A 24 -8.48 3.85 14.13
C LEU A 24 -8.29 2.84 15.27
N ALA A 25 -8.74 3.13 16.49
CA ALA A 25 -8.57 2.25 17.65
C ALA A 25 -9.26 0.88 17.49
N VAL A 26 -10.30 0.81 16.65
CA VAL A 26 -11.05 -0.42 16.36
C VAL A 26 -10.25 -1.41 15.50
N TYR A 27 -9.23 -0.95 14.78
CA TYR A 27 -8.50 -1.77 13.83
C TYR A 27 -7.39 -2.58 14.53
N PRO A 28 -7.34 -3.91 14.33
CA PRO A 28 -6.37 -4.76 15.00
C PRO A 28 -4.95 -4.44 14.55
N GLY A 29 -4.03 -4.39 15.52
CA GLY A 29 -2.60 -4.13 15.28
C GLY A 29 -2.27 -2.67 14.92
N VAL A 30 -3.25 -1.76 14.90
CA VAL A 30 -3.03 -0.36 14.55
C VAL A 30 -2.50 0.45 15.74
N LYS A 31 -1.47 1.24 15.49
CA LYS A 31 -0.90 2.21 16.41
C LYS A 31 -0.66 3.54 15.71
N VAL A 32 -1.30 4.59 16.20
CA VAL A 32 -1.09 5.96 15.72
C VAL A 32 0.00 6.65 16.56
N THR A 33 0.97 7.25 15.87
CA THR A 33 2.02 8.10 16.46
C THR A 33 2.07 9.45 15.74
N ARG A 34 2.97 10.36 16.14
CA ARG A 34 2.94 11.79 15.78
C ARG A 34 2.60 12.10 14.31
N ASN A 35 3.21 11.39 13.37
CA ASN A 35 3.05 11.62 11.93
C ASN A 35 2.94 10.31 11.15
N LYS A 36 2.58 9.21 11.83
CA LYS A 36 2.46 7.92 11.15
C LYS A 36 1.46 6.99 11.82
N VAL A 37 0.83 6.16 11.00
CA VAL A 37 0.08 4.98 11.42
C VAL A 37 0.95 3.75 11.18
N LEU A 38 1.07 2.90 12.19
CA LEU A 38 1.75 1.61 12.12
C LEU A 38 0.70 0.51 12.24
N ILE A 39 0.76 -0.50 11.38
CA ILE A 39 -0.08 -1.70 11.47
C ILE A 39 0.85 -2.90 11.58
N THR A 40 0.68 -3.71 12.61
CA THR A 40 1.51 -4.90 12.82
C THR A 40 0.67 -6.17 12.88
N GLN A 41 1.14 -7.22 12.22
CA GLN A 41 0.67 -8.58 12.41
C GLN A 41 1.72 -9.41 13.13
N LYS A 42 1.37 -9.92 14.31
CA LYS A 42 2.31 -10.68 15.14
C LYS A 42 2.66 -12.04 14.54
N GLU A 43 1.69 -12.73 13.95
CA GLU A 43 1.86 -14.10 13.45
C GLU A 43 2.79 -14.15 12.25
N SER A 44 2.61 -13.24 11.29
CA SER A 44 3.41 -13.16 10.07
C SER A 44 4.65 -12.27 10.20
N GLY A 45 4.76 -11.49 11.28
CA GLY A 45 5.77 -10.45 11.43
C GLY A 45 5.59 -9.27 10.47
N ALA A 46 4.47 -9.20 9.75
CA ALA A 46 4.22 -8.19 8.74
C ALA A 46 3.96 -6.82 9.36
N VAL A 47 4.48 -5.78 8.71
CA VAL A 47 4.42 -4.40 9.17
C VAL A 47 4.06 -3.48 8.01
N ALA A 48 3.00 -2.70 8.16
CA ALA A 48 2.69 -1.57 7.29
C ALA A 48 2.93 -0.26 8.05
N THR A 49 3.61 0.69 7.40
CA THR A 49 3.79 2.05 7.93
C THR A 49 3.25 3.07 6.94
N LEU A 50 2.37 3.94 7.42
CA LEU A 50 1.81 5.06 6.66
C LEU A 50 2.32 6.36 7.27
N HIS A 51 3.06 7.14 6.50
CA HIS A 51 3.63 8.42 6.90
C HIS A 51 2.79 9.57 6.35
N PHE A 52 2.49 10.57 7.18
CA PHE A 52 1.93 11.85 6.75
C PHE A 52 3.07 12.86 6.64
N GLU A 53 3.44 13.22 5.41
CA GLU A 53 4.58 14.10 5.15
C GLU A 53 4.15 15.46 4.61
N TYR A 54 4.68 16.53 5.22
CA TYR A 54 4.40 17.89 4.79
C TYR A 54 5.31 18.31 3.64
N LEU A 55 4.71 18.57 2.49
CA LEU A 55 5.35 19.07 1.29
C LEU A 55 5.45 20.61 1.35
N ALA A 56 6.64 21.13 1.66
CA ALA A 56 6.84 22.57 1.87
C ALA A 56 6.50 23.43 0.66
N ASN A 57 6.83 22.96 -0.55
CA ASN A 57 6.65 23.71 -1.80
C ASN A 57 5.17 23.88 -2.18
N THR A 58 4.36 22.86 -1.95
CA THR A 58 2.92 22.86 -2.26
C THR A 58 2.06 23.20 -1.04
N ARG A 59 2.68 23.27 0.15
CA ARG A 59 2.00 23.43 1.44
C ARG A 59 0.91 22.39 1.67
N ALA A 60 1.17 21.16 1.23
CA ALA A 60 0.24 20.04 1.28
C ALA A 60 0.79 18.89 2.14
N TYR A 61 -0.05 17.90 2.43
CA TYR A 61 0.38 16.64 3.04
C TYR A 61 0.24 15.51 2.05
N GLU A 62 1.28 14.69 1.90
CA GLU A 62 1.16 13.39 1.22
C GLU A 62 1.06 12.25 2.23
N ILE A 63 0.55 11.11 1.76
CA ILE A 63 0.62 9.83 2.47
C ILE A 63 1.61 8.94 1.72
N ILE A 64 2.62 8.45 2.43
CA ILE A 64 3.57 7.46 1.92
C ILE A 64 3.37 6.16 2.68
N ILE A 65 3.21 5.06 1.97
CA ILE A 65 2.94 3.74 2.56
C ILE A 65 4.09 2.79 2.21
N PHE A 66 4.57 2.08 3.23
CA PHE A 66 5.54 1.00 3.10
C PHE A 66 5.00 -0.26 3.76
N VAL A 67 5.18 -1.41 3.12
CA VAL A 67 4.86 -2.72 3.72
C VAL A 67 6.04 -3.66 3.60
N GLU A 68 6.42 -4.21 4.75
CA GLU A 68 7.36 -5.32 4.89
C GLU A 68 6.59 -6.55 5.38
N HIS A 69 6.84 -7.71 4.79
CA HIS A 69 6.18 -8.96 5.18
C HIS A 69 7.18 -10.12 5.09
N PRO A 70 7.90 -10.42 6.18
CA PRO A 70 9.01 -11.37 6.14
C PRO A 70 8.61 -12.77 5.66
N ALA A 71 7.42 -13.25 6.04
CA ALA A 71 6.93 -14.56 5.61
C ALA A 71 6.68 -14.60 4.09
N LEU A 72 6.03 -13.57 3.54
CA LEU A 72 5.79 -13.46 2.09
C LEU A 72 7.09 -13.23 1.33
N GLN A 73 8.02 -12.48 1.90
CA GLN A 73 9.34 -12.27 1.30
C GLN A 73 10.09 -13.60 1.16
N ALA A 74 10.09 -14.44 2.19
CA ALA A 74 10.68 -15.78 2.13
C ALA A 74 9.98 -16.70 1.11
N GLU A 75 8.68 -16.51 0.85
CA GLU A 75 7.97 -17.21 -0.22
C GLU A 75 8.39 -16.75 -1.61
N ILE A 76 8.52 -15.44 -1.81
CA ILE A 76 8.99 -14.88 -3.07
C ILE A 76 10.43 -15.31 -3.34
N GLU A 77 11.30 -15.33 -2.33
CA GLU A 77 12.66 -15.83 -2.45
C GLU A 77 12.71 -17.31 -2.87
N ARG A 78 11.79 -18.14 -2.36
CA ARG A 78 11.63 -19.54 -2.81
C ARG A 78 11.14 -19.66 -4.24
N ILE A 79 10.26 -18.75 -4.70
CA ILE A 79 9.83 -18.68 -6.10
C ILE A 79 11.00 -18.27 -7.01
N SER A 80 11.92 -17.45 -6.49
CA SER A 80 13.12 -16.96 -7.19
C SER A 80 12.80 -16.32 -8.56
N PRO A 81 12.03 -15.21 -8.60
CA PRO A 81 11.75 -14.53 -9.87
C PRO A 81 13.04 -14.13 -10.58
N PRO A 82 13.21 -14.45 -11.88
CA PRO A 82 14.46 -14.20 -12.61
C PRO A 82 14.59 -12.74 -13.07
N TYR A 83 13.83 -11.83 -12.47
CA TYR A 83 13.76 -10.41 -12.80
C TYR A 83 13.73 -9.58 -11.50
N PRO A 84 14.18 -8.32 -11.53
CA PRO A 84 14.21 -7.48 -10.34
C PRO A 84 12.80 -7.08 -9.87
N SER A 85 12.70 -6.72 -8.60
CA SER A 85 11.52 -6.09 -8.00
C SER A 85 11.15 -4.79 -8.73
N ASN A 86 9.86 -4.45 -8.77
CA ASN A 86 9.40 -3.13 -9.20
C ASN A 86 9.76 -2.02 -8.19
N LEU A 87 10.10 -2.39 -6.94
CA LEU A 87 10.42 -1.47 -5.87
C LEU A 87 11.93 -1.36 -5.67
N ALA A 88 12.40 -0.13 -5.39
CA ALA A 88 13.82 0.14 -5.20
C ALA A 88 14.41 -0.50 -3.92
N ASN A 89 13.60 -0.65 -2.86
CA ASN A 89 14.02 -1.31 -1.64
C ASN A 89 13.57 -2.79 -1.67
N PRO A 90 14.50 -3.75 -1.66
CA PRO A 90 14.19 -5.18 -1.78
C PRO A 90 13.43 -5.75 -0.58
N LYS A 91 13.39 -5.06 0.58
CA LYS A 91 12.63 -5.48 1.76
C LYS A 91 11.15 -5.15 1.67
N LEU A 92 10.77 -4.21 0.80
CA LEU A 92 9.38 -3.78 0.66
C LEU A 92 8.64 -4.72 -0.28
N LEU A 93 7.41 -5.08 0.09
CA LEU A 93 6.47 -5.73 -0.82
C LEU A 93 5.49 -4.75 -1.44
N TYR A 94 5.22 -3.63 -0.77
CA TYR A 94 4.35 -2.58 -1.26
C TYR A 94 4.90 -1.19 -0.91
N CYS A 95 4.84 -0.29 -1.89
CA CYS A 95 5.23 1.11 -1.75
C CYS A 95 4.33 2.00 -2.59
N MET A 96 3.74 3.02 -1.99
CA MET A 96 3.00 4.05 -2.71
C MET A 96 3.16 5.44 -2.08
N SER A 97 3.00 6.48 -2.88
CA SER A 97 2.84 7.87 -2.43
C SER A 97 1.62 8.49 -3.11
N THR A 98 0.89 9.34 -2.38
CA THR A 98 -0.26 10.07 -2.93
C THR A 98 0.13 11.27 -3.80
N VAL A 99 1.43 11.59 -3.94
CA VAL A 99 1.89 12.79 -4.68
C VAL A 99 1.47 12.78 -6.16
N SER A 100 1.32 11.59 -6.74
CA SER A 100 0.89 11.41 -8.14
C SER A 100 -0.60 11.13 -8.27
N GLU A 101 -1.34 11.08 -7.15
CA GLU A 101 -2.77 10.82 -7.15
C GLU A 101 -3.54 12.14 -7.26
N LYS A 102 -4.58 12.15 -8.09
CA LYS A 102 -5.43 13.34 -8.24
C LYS A 102 -6.08 13.69 -6.90
N ASP A 103 -5.96 14.94 -6.50
CA ASP A 103 -6.42 15.45 -5.20
C ASP A 103 -5.83 14.68 -4.01
N GLY A 104 -4.74 13.92 -4.22
CA GLY A 104 -4.11 13.00 -3.25
C GLY A 104 -3.48 13.69 -2.04
N CYS A 105 -3.16 14.99 -2.17
CA CYS A 105 -2.43 15.74 -1.15
C CYS A 105 -3.24 16.95 -0.63
N PRO A 106 -3.99 16.82 0.48
CA PRO A 106 -4.73 17.95 1.04
C PRO A 106 -3.79 19.07 1.50
N LEU A 107 -4.19 20.32 1.28
CA LEU A 107 -3.46 21.50 1.73
C LEU A 107 -3.46 21.61 3.26
N LEU A 108 -2.42 22.23 3.82
CA LEU A 108 -2.34 22.58 5.23
C LEU A 108 -3.54 23.49 5.59
N PRO A 109 -4.46 23.03 6.45
CA PRO A 109 -5.59 23.85 6.86
C PRO A 109 -5.13 25.04 7.71
N VAL A 110 -5.85 26.16 7.57
CA VAL A 110 -5.54 27.43 8.25
C VAL A 110 -6.64 27.88 9.23
N THR A 111 -7.72 27.11 9.35
CA THR A 111 -8.86 27.34 10.24
C THR A 111 -9.22 26.04 10.96
N GLU A 112 -9.89 26.14 12.11
CA GLU A 112 -10.36 24.96 12.87
C GLU A 112 -11.30 24.08 12.05
N GLN A 113 -12.29 24.68 11.36
CA GLN A 113 -13.17 23.92 10.45
C GLN A 113 -12.39 23.24 9.33
N GLY A 114 -11.33 23.88 8.82
CA GLY A 114 -10.45 23.29 7.82
C GLY A 114 -9.67 22.10 8.37
N ILE A 115 -9.24 22.15 9.64
CA ILE A 115 -8.58 21.03 10.33
C ILE A 115 -9.51 19.84 10.42
N GLU A 116 -10.73 20.04 10.93
CA GLU A 116 -11.74 18.98 11.05
C GLU A 116 -12.04 18.33 9.69
N ASN A 117 -12.29 19.15 8.67
CA ASN A 117 -12.59 18.68 7.33
C ASN A 117 -11.41 17.89 6.72
N THR A 118 -10.19 18.38 6.86
CA THR A 118 -9.00 17.67 6.36
C THR A 118 -8.78 16.35 7.10
N CYS A 119 -8.96 16.32 8.42
CA CYS A 119 -8.91 15.09 9.22
C CYS A 119 -9.92 14.05 8.72
N GLN A 120 -11.17 14.46 8.47
CA GLN A 120 -12.23 13.59 7.92
C GLN A 120 -11.87 13.07 6.52
N VAL A 121 -11.36 13.93 5.63
CA VAL A 121 -10.94 13.52 4.28
C VAL A 121 -9.80 12.51 4.34
N MET A 122 -8.80 12.73 5.20
CA MET A 122 -7.70 11.79 5.38
C MET A 122 -8.18 10.46 5.95
N LEU A 123 -9.05 10.48 6.97
CA LEU A 123 -9.61 9.26 7.55
C LEU A 123 -10.38 8.44 6.52
N ARG A 124 -11.27 9.06 5.73
CA ARG A 124 -12.02 8.36 4.67
C ARG A 124 -11.09 7.69 3.67
N ARG A 125 -10.03 8.37 3.22
CA ARG A 125 -9.04 7.75 2.32
C ARG A 125 -8.34 6.56 2.97
N LEU A 126 -8.01 6.66 4.25
CA LEU A 126 -7.44 5.53 4.97
C LEU A 126 -8.44 4.37 5.01
N GLN A 127 -9.68 4.60 5.43
CA GLN A 127 -10.68 3.54 5.61
C GLN A 127 -11.19 2.93 4.31
N ASP A 128 -11.43 3.76 3.29
CA ASP A 128 -12.10 3.34 2.07
C ASP A 128 -11.12 2.81 1.02
N VAL A 129 -9.83 3.17 1.13
CA VAL A 129 -8.82 2.82 0.11
C VAL A 129 -7.61 2.12 0.72
N HIS A 130 -6.89 2.77 1.64
CA HIS A 130 -5.57 2.27 2.03
C HIS A 130 -5.62 1.09 3.00
N LEU A 131 -6.47 1.14 4.03
CA LEU A 131 -6.60 0.06 5.02
C LEU A 131 -7.09 -1.25 4.39
N PRO A 132 -8.10 -1.28 3.50
CA PRO A 132 -8.50 -2.50 2.82
C PRO A 132 -7.34 -3.16 2.07
N ILE A 133 -6.62 -2.40 1.23
CA ILE A 133 -5.45 -2.89 0.48
C ILE A 133 -4.38 -3.44 1.43
N LEU A 134 -4.09 -2.71 2.51
CA LEU A 134 -3.09 -3.12 3.49
C LEU A 134 -3.51 -4.40 4.21
N TYR A 135 -4.75 -4.52 4.67
CA TYR A 135 -5.21 -5.74 5.33
C TYR A 135 -5.27 -6.92 4.36
N ASN A 136 -5.62 -6.70 3.09
CA ASN A 136 -5.61 -7.74 2.08
C ASN A 136 -4.19 -8.28 1.86
N LEU A 137 -3.18 -7.40 1.82
CA LEU A 137 -1.77 -7.80 1.70
C LEU A 137 -1.24 -8.46 2.98
N LEU A 138 -1.48 -7.87 4.15
CA LEU A 138 -0.97 -8.38 5.43
C LEU A 138 -1.53 -9.78 5.73
N ASN A 139 -2.81 -10.03 5.43
CA ASN A 139 -3.48 -11.30 5.63
C ASN A 139 -3.36 -12.26 4.43
N VAL A 140 -2.79 -11.82 3.30
CA VAL A 140 -2.80 -12.58 2.04
C VAL A 140 -4.22 -13.01 1.65
N SER A 141 -5.18 -12.09 1.77
CA SER A 141 -6.59 -12.39 1.50
C SER A 141 -6.84 -12.62 -0.01
N PRO A 142 -7.97 -13.24 -0.39
CA PRO A 142 -8.36 -13.38 -1.80
C PRO A 142 -8.39 -12.06 -2.58
N ALA A 143 -8.83 -10.98 -1.93
CA ALA A 143 -8.95 -9.65 -2.54
C ALA A 143 -7.59 -9.03 -2.90
N LEU A 144 -6.47 -9.57 -2.38
CA LEU A 144 -5.14 -9.16 -2.79
C LEU A 144 -4.93 -9.35 -4.31
N VAL A 145 -5.56 -10.37 -4.91
CA VAL A 145 -5.45 -10.61 -6.36
C VAL A 145 -5.96 -9.41 -7.16
N SER A 146 -7.14 -8.89 -6.83
CA SER A 146 -7.68 -7.69 -7.49
C SER A 146 -6.83 -6.45 -7.21
N ASP A 147 -6.39 -6.27 -5.96
CA ASP A 147 -5.59 -5.10 -5.57
C ASP A 147 -4.28 -5.02 -6.37
N VAL A 148 -3.63 -6.16 -6.58
CA VAL A 148 -2.38 -6.24 -7.35
C VAL A 148 -2.62 -6.04 -8.84
N ILE A 149 -3.69 -6.62 -9.41
CA ILE A 149 -4.04 -6.43 -10.83
C ILE A 149 -4.35 -4.96 -11.14
N GLU A 150 -5.08 -4.28 -10.26
CA GLU A 150 -5.45 -2.87 -10.45
C GLU A 150 -4.25 -1.93 -10.36
N ARG A 151 -3.30 -2.21 -9.45
CA ARG A 151 -2.18 -1.30 -9.15
C ARG A 151 -0.82 -2.01 -9.04
N PRO A 152 -0.39 -2.77 -10.06
CA PRO A 152 0.77 -3.66 -9.98
C PRO A 152 2.08 -2.92 -9.73
N LYS A 153 2.20 -1.67 -10.21
CA LYS A 153 3.39 -0.83 -10.04
C LYS A 153 3.77 -0.56 -8.58
N TYR A 154 2.82 -0.66 -7.64
CA TYR A 154 3.06 -0.43 -6.22
C TYR A 154 3.55 -1.68 -5.48
N TYR A 155 3.58 -2.85 -6.14
CA TYR A 155 4.00 -4.12 -5.55
C TYR A 155 5.33 -4.60 -6.10
N ALA A 156 6.16 -5.21 -5.24
CA ALA A 156 7.50 -5.70 -5.61
C ALA A 156 7.49 -6.73 -6.74
N TYR A 157 6.64 -7.76 -6.62
CA TYR A 157 6.55 -8.86 -7.57
C TYR A 157 5.07 -9.21 -7.82
N PRO A 158 4.37 -8.49 -8.71
CA PRO A 158 2.91 -8.60 -8.85
C PRO A 158 2.41 -10.03 -9.09
N VAL A 159 2.94 -10.73 -10.09
CA VAL A 159 2.46 -12.09 -10.41
C VAL A 159 2.83 -13.10 -9.32
N PRO A 160 4.06 -13.15 -8.77
CA PRO A 160 4.36 -14.00 -7.62
C PRO A 160 3.43 -13.76 -6.43
N LEU A 161 3.11 -12.50 -6.10
CA LEU A 161 2.16 -12.18 -5.02
C LEU A 161 0.75 -12.70 -5.32
N ILE A 162 0.26 -12.54 -6.56
CA ILE A 162 -1.04 -13.09 -6.99
C ILE A 162 -1.04 -14.62 -6.84
N VAL A 163 0.01 -15.30 -7.28
CA VAL A 163 0.12 -16.77 -7.18
C VAL A 163 0.12 -17.23 -5.73
N ILE A 164 0.87 -16.54 -4.85
CA ILE A 164 0.86 -16.83 -3.41
C ILE A 164 -0.56 -16.66 -2.85
N ALA A 165 -1.26 -15.58 -3.20
CA ALA A 165 -2.64 -15.36 -2.76
C ALA A 165 -3.60 -16.44 -3.25
N LEU A 166 -3.53 -16.84 -4.52
CA LEU A 166 -4.35 -17.92 -5.08
C LEU A 166 -4.08 -19.25 -4.36
N LYS A 167 -2.79 -19.62 -4.17
CA LYS A 167 -2.41 -20.85 -3.45
C LYS A 167 -2.89 -20.87 -2.01
N THR A 168 -2.64 -19.78 -1.28
CA THR A 168 -2.96 -19.66 0.15
C THR A 168 -4.46 -19.80 0.39
N ASN A 169 -5.28 -19.32 -0.55
CA ASN A 169 -6.73 -19.35 -0.45
C ASN A 169 -7.39 -20.50 -1.23
N ALA A 170 -6.60 -21.40 -1.82
CA ALA A 170 -7.08 -22.51 -2.66
C ALA A 170 -8.03 -22.05 -3.79
N ILE A 171 -7.71 -20.93 -4.43
CA ILE A 171 -8.52 -20.32 -5.50
C ILE A 171 -7.95 -20.71 -6.85
N GLN A 172 -8.82 -21.21 -7.72
CA GLN A 172 -8.53 -21.37 -9.15
C GLN A 172 -9.07 -20.15 -9.90
N PRO A 173 -8.21 -19.37 -10.58
CA PRO A 173 -8.65 -18.21 -11.34
C PRO A 173 -9.41 -18.65 -12.61
N ASP A 174 -10.43 -17.89 -13.00
CA ASP A 174 -11.07 -18.06 -14.30
C ASP A 174 -10.19 -17.53 -15.45
N ASP A 175 -10.55 -17.86 -16.69
CA ASP A 175 -9.80 -17.44 -17.88
C ASP A 175 -9.66 -15.91 -17.99
N ALA A 176 -10.70 -15.17 -17.59
CA ALA A 176 -10.70 -13.71 -17.59
C ALA A 176 -9.68 -13.14 -16.59
N THR A 177 -9.59 -13.73 -15.39
CA THR A 177 -8.62 -13.35 -14.37
C THR A 177 -7.21 -13.74 -14.81
N LEU A 178 -7.02 -14.95 -15.34
CA LEU A 178 -5.73 -15.38 -15.91
C LEU A 178 -5.23 -14.42 -16.99
N ALA A 179 -6.11 -13.99 -17.90
CA ALA A 179 -5.77 -13.01 -18.93
C ALA A 179 -5.34 -11.66 -18.33
N LYS A 180 -5.99 -11.20 -17.26
CA LYS A 180 -5.59 -9.97 -16.54
C LYS A 180 -4.23 -10.13 -15.84
N ILE A 181 -3.97 -11.28 -15.22
CA ILE A 181 -2.69 -11.56 -14.54
C ILE A 181 -1.53 -11.54 -15.55
N LEU A 182 -1.74 -12.09 -16.75
CA LEU A 182 -0.76 -12.15 -17.83
C LEU A 182 -0.75 -10.89 -18.73
N SER A 183 -1.56 -9.89 -18.42
CA SER A 183 -1.59 -8.65 -19.19
C SER A 183 -0.32 -7.83 -19.00
N GLU A 184 -0.02 -6.99 -20.00
CA GLU A 184 1.08 -6.03 -19.94
C GLU A 184 1.01 -5.11 -18.70
N GLN A 185 -0.21 -4.70 -18.32
CA GLN A 185 -0.44 -3.88 -17.13
C GLN A 185 0.16 -4.53 -15.88
N THR A 186 -0.19 -5.80 -15.61
CA THR A 186 0.28 -6.54 -14.42
C THR A 186 1.77 -6.86 -14.49
N LEU A 187 2.28 -7.15 -15.69
CA LEU A 187 3.67 -7.54 -15.89
C LEU A 187 4.63 -6.34 -15.83
N GLY A 188 4.14 -5.12 -16.09
CA GLY A 188 4.89 -3.88 -15.98
C GLY A 188 6.17 -3.94 -16.81
N TYR A 189 6.03 -4.07 -18.14
CA TYR A 189 7.18 -4.17 -19.03
C TYR A 189 8.01 -2.88 -19.01
N THR A 190 9.09 -2.91 -18.26
CA THR A 190 10.16 -1.91 -18.33
C THR A 190 11.44 -2.49 -18.95
N ASN A 191 11.62 -3.82 -18.87
CA ASN A 191 12.63 -4.68 -19.52
C ASN A 191 12.21 -6.17 -19.34
N ASN A 192 12.87 -7.12 -20.02
CA ASN A 192 12.74 -8.57 -19.81
C ASN A 192 11.34 -9.17 -20.09
N GLN A 193 10.62 -8.66 -21.09
CA GLN A 193 9.25 -9.07 -21.42
C GLN A 193 9.10 -10.60 -21.62
N GLU A 194 9.92 -11.22 -22.47
CA GLU A 194 9.85 -12.66 -22.75
C GLU A 194 10.14 -13.52 -21.52
N LEU A 195 11.11 -13.10 -20.70
CA LEU A 195 11.47 -13.78 -19.46
C LEU A 195 10.34 -13.68 -18.43
N LYS A 196 9.77 -12.48 -18.22
CA LYS A 196 8.62 -12.29 -17.34
C LYS A 196 7.43 -13.13 -17.80
N ALA A 197 7.11 -13.10 -19.09
CA ALA A 197 5.98 -13.83 -19.66
C ALA A 197 6.15 -15.34 -19.54
N SER A 198 7.31 -15.88 -19.88
CA SER A 198 7.58 -17.33 -19.81
C SER A 198 7.57 -17.84 -18.37
N PHE A 199 8.30 -17.18 -17.46
CA PHE A 199 8.34 -17.55 -16.05
C PHE A 199 6.97 -17.47 -15.39
N ASN A 200 6.23 -16.37 -15.59
CA ASN A 200 4.93 -16.19 -14.94
C ASN A 200 3.86 -17.17 -15.47
N LYS A 201 3.92 -17.55 -16.76
CA LYS A 201 3.07 -18.62 -17.31
C LYS A 201 3.37 -19.97 -16.65
N GLN A 202 4.64 -20.32 -16.48
CA GLN A 202 5.04 -21.56 -15.79
C GLN A 202 4.58 -21.56 -14.33
N LEU A 203 4.74 -20.43 -13.64
CA LEU A 203 4.33 -20.29 -12.25
C LEU A 203 2.81 -20.46 -12.06
N LEU A 204 2.01 -19.91 -12.98
CA LEU A 204 0.55 -20.09 -12.99
C LEU A 204 0.15 -21.52 -13.39
N ALA A 205 0.84 -22.16 -14.33
CA ALA A 205 0.54 -23.55 -14.70
C ALA A 205 0.69 -24.50 -13.50
N ALA A 206 1.63 -24.22 -12.59
CA ALA A 206 1.84 -24.96 -11.35
C ALA A 206 0.77 -24.70 -10.25
N LEU A 207 -0.31 -23.97 -10.54
CA LEU A 207 -1.50 -23.88 -9.70
C LEU A 207 -2.51 -25.01 -9.98
N SER A 208 -2.37 -25.69 -11.13
CA SER A 208 -3.24 -26.77 -11.60
C SER A 208 -2.75 -28.12 -11.09
#